data_AF-A0A4V3QY71-F1
#
_entry.id   AF-A0A4V3QY71-F1
#
_cell.length_a   1.000
_cell.length_b   1.000
_cell.length_c   1.000
_cell.angle_alpha   90.00
_cell.angle_beta   90.00
_cell.angle_gamma   90.00
#
_symmetry.space_group_name_H-M   'P 1'
#
loop_
_entity.id
_entity.type
_entity.pdbx_description
1 polymer ?
#
loop_
_entity_poly.entity_id
_entity_poly.type
_entity_poly.pdbx_seq_one_letter_code
_entity_poly.pdbx_strand_id
1 'polypeptide(L)' 'MAWDFDERGKFGSEKAAEDYARRNGLKDADFRTRRKGDQVELEVRRSAVEGRNLKDSNEGRRDGWN' A
#
# COMPACT_ATOMS: atom_id res chain seq x y z
N MET A 1 -9.45 6.81 -18.31
CA MET A 1 -9.13 5.47 -17.80
C MET A 1 -8.07 5.59 -16.72
N ALA A 2 -8.48 5.90 -15.49
CA ALA A 2 -7.57 5.96 -14.36
C ALA A 2 -7.29 4.52 -13.93
N TRP A 3 -6.02 4.12 -13.92
CA TRP A 3 -5.61 2.90 -13.28
C TRP A 3 -5.91 3.13 -11.80
N ASP A 4 -6.96 2.49 -11.30
CA ASP A 4 -7.48 2.76 -9.97
C ASP A 4 -6.51 2.12 -8.97
N PHE A 5 -5.60 2.91 -8.42
CA PHE A 5 -4.73 2.51 -7.32
C PHE A 5 -5.38 2.97 -6.03
N ASP A 6 -5.42 2.09 -5.03
CA ASP A 6 -5.99 2.34 -3.71
C ASP A 6 -4.85 2.59 -2.71
N GLU A 7 -5.00 3.60 -1.85
CA GLU A 7 -4.03 3.91 -0.80
C GLU A 7 -4.14 2.85 0.31
N ARG A 8 -3.09 2.02 0.47
CA ARG A 8 -3.11 0.90 1.43
C ARG A 8 -2.29 1.17 2.70
N GLY A 9 -1.48 2.22 2.73
CA GLY A 9 -0.74 2.57 3.94
C GLY A 9 0.27 3.70 3.77
N LYS A 10 0.69 4.24 4.91
CA LYS A 10 1.71 5.30 5.02
C LYS A 10 2.94 4.74 5.72
N PHE A 11 4.11 5.04 5.18
CA PHE A 11 5.40 4.50 5.56
C PHE A 11 6.38 5.65 5.78
N GLY A 12 7.35 5.46 6.68
CA GLY A 12 8.43 6.44 6.89
C GLY A 12 9.48 6.45 5.77
N SER A 13 9.45 5.49 4.84
CA SER A 13 10.38 5.41 3.72
C SER A 13 9.84 4.52 2.59
N GLU A 14 10.34 4.72 1.38
CA GLU A 14 10.00 3.88 0.21
C GLU A 14 10.38 2.43 0.44
N LYS A 15 11.56 2.19 1.02
CA LYS A 15 12.02 0.84 1.34
C LYS A 15 11.05 0.10 2.26
N ALA A 16 10.47 0.79 3.25
CA ALA A 16 9.48 0.19 4.15
C ALA A 16 8.15 -0.13 3.43
N ALA A 17 7.73 0.75 2.53
CA ALA A 17 6.54 0.54 1.70
C ALA A 17 6.73 -0.64 0.72
N GLU A 18 7.89 -0.71 0.07
CA GLU A 18 8.27 -1.82 -0.82
C GLU A 18 8.37 -3.15 -0.08
N ASP A 19 9.00 -3.17 1.09
CA ASP A 19 9.11 -4.38 1.92
C ASP A 19 7.73 -4.89 2.33
N TYR A 20 6.83 -3.99 2.73
CA TYR A 20 5.43 -4.33 3.02
C TYR A 20 4.72 -4.89 1.79
N ALA A 21 4.87 -4.26 0.63
CA ALA A 21 4.23 -4.71 -0.60
C ALA A 21 4.71 -6.12 -0.98
N ARG A 22 6.02 -6.36 -0.93
CA ARG A 22 6.61 -7.67 -1.24
C ARG A 22 6.23 -8.75 -0.22
N ARG A 23 6.14 -8.42 1.07
CA ARG A 23 5.62 -9.34 2.11
C ARG A 23 4.18 -9.76 1.84
N ASN A 24 3.38 -8.88 1.24
CA ASN A 24 2.01 -9.19 0.82
C ASN A 24 1.93 -9.83 -0.58
N GLY A 25 3.07 -10.18 -1.19
CA GLY A 25 3.16 -10.82 -2.49
C GLY A 25 2.86 -9.90 -3.68
N LEU A 26 2.84 -8.57 -3.47
CA LEU A 26 2.67 -7.60 -4.55
C LEU A 26 3.93 -7.54 -5.41
N LYS A 27 3.74 -7.47 -6.73
CA LYS A 27 4.82 -7.25 -7.70
C LYS A 27 5.06 -5.75 -7.86
N ASP A 28 6.24 -5.36 -8.30
CA ASP A 28 6.60 -3.93 -8.50
C ASP A 28 5.69 -3.22 -9.53
N ALA A 29 4.99 -3.98 -10.40
CA ALA A 29 3.98 -3.45 -11.33
C ALA A 29 2.56 -3.31 -10.72
N ASP A 30 2.34 -3.91 -9.54
CA ASP A 30 1.07 -3.94 -8.83
C ASP A 30 0.99 -2.87 -7.71
N PHE A 31 2.10 -2.19 -7.39
CA PHE A 31 2.13 -1.11 -6.39
C PHE A 31 2.99 0.06 -6.87
N ARG A 32 2.79 1.23 -6.26
CA ARG A 32 3.66 2.39 -6.40
C ARG A 32 3.79 3.13 -5.07
N THR A 33 4.94 3.73 -4.85
CA THR A 33 5.20 4.60 -3.71
C THR A 33 5.05 6.05 -4.13
N ARG A 34 4.43 6.87 -3.28
CA ARG A 34 4.29 8.30 -3.49
C ARG A 34 4.81 9.03 -2.27
N ARG A 35 5.83 9.87 -2.46
CA ARG A 35 6.32 10.76 -1.39
C ARG A 35 5.31 11.89 -1.15
N LYS A 36 4.99 12.13 0.12
CA LYS A 36 4.09 13.20 0.57
C LYS A 36 4.65 13.82 1.85
N GLY A 37 5.38 14.91 1.68
CA GLY A 37 6.19 15.50 2.75
C GLY A 37 7.23 14.50 3.25
N ASP A 38 7.24 14.26 4.56
CA ASP A 38 8.12 13.30 5.23
C ASP A 38 7.61 11.85 5.21
N GLN A 39 6.45 11.60 4.59
CA GLN A 39 5.84 10.28 4.53
C GLN A 39 5.86 9.72 3.11
N VAL A 40 5.75 8.40 3.03
CA VAL A 40 5.61 7.64 1.79
C VAL A 40 4.30 6.88 1.79
N GLU A 41 3.41 7.22 0.89
CA GLU A 41 2.15 6.50 0.67
C GLU A 41 2.41 5.32 -0.28
N LEU A 42 1.91 4.13 0.10
CA LEU A 42 1.87 2.97 -0.79
C LEU A 42 0.50 2.90 -1.44
N GLU A 43 0.49 3.01 -2.75
CA GLU A 43 -0.71 2.85 -3.57
C GLU A 43 -0.65 1.49 -4.27
N VAL A 44 -1.69 0.68 -4.15
CA VAL A 44 -1.76 -0.68 -4.72
C VAL A 44 -2.84 -0.72 -5.79
N ARG A 45 -2.54 -1.36 -6.91
CA ARG A 45 -3.44 -1.45 -8.06
C ARG A 45 -4.68 -2.27 -7.68
N ARG A 46 -5.87 -1.71 -7.86
CA ARG A 46 -7.13 -2.36 -7.49
C ARG A 46 -7.30 -3.73 -8.15
N SER A 47 -6.84 -3.92 -9.38
CA SER A 47 -6.86 -5.23 -10.06
C SER A 47 -5.97 -6.29 -9.41
N ALA A 48 -4.89 -5.89 -8.72
CA ALA A 48 -4.06 -6.81 -7.94
C ALA A 48 -4.74 -7.21 -6.63
N VAL A 49 -5.67 -6.37 -6.14
CA VAL A 49 -6.53 -6.60 -4.97
C VAL A 49 -7.78 -7.40 -5.33
N GLU A 50 -8.34 -7.24 -6.52
CA GLU A 50 -9.59 -7.91 -6.92
C GLU A 50 -9.39 -9.42 -7.15
N GLY A 51 -8.22 -9.82 -7.69
CA GLY A 51 -7.89 -11.22 -7.97
C GLY A 51 -7.19 -11.97 -6.83
N ARG A 52 -6.82 -11.29 -5.75
CA ARG A 52 -6.13 -11.87 -4.60
C ARG A 52 -6.91 -11.47 -3.36
N ASN A 53 -7.21 -12.39 -2.47
CA ASN A 53 -7.61 -12.05 -1.09
C ASN A 53 -6.41 -11.38 -0.39
N LEU A 54 -6.05 -10.15 -0.80
CA LEU A 54 -5.13 -9.29 -0.07
C LEU A 54 -5.88 -8.95 1.19
N LYS A 55 -5.52 -9.69 2.25
CA LYS A 55 -6.05 -9.56 3.61
C LYS A 55 -6.31 -8.09 3.85
N ASP A 56 -7.60 -7.76 3.94
CA ASP A 56 -8.03 -6.37 4.02
C ASP A 56 -7.21 -5.69 5.12
N SER A 57 -6.43 -4.68 4.75
CA SER A 57 -5.60 -3.93 5.69
C SER A 57 -6.47 -3.01 6.54
N ASN A 58 -7.62 -3.50 7.04
CA ASN A 58 -8.26 -2.93 8.22
C ASN A 58 -7.40 -3.19 9.47
N GLU A 59 -6.34 -4.02 9.38
CA GLU A 59 -5.26 -4.14 10.38
C GLU A 59 -4.33 -2.90 10.42
N GLY A 60 -4.70 -1.81 9.73
CA GLY A 60 -4.08 -0.49 9.81
C GLY A 60 -4.92 0.58 10.53
N ARG A 61 -6.19 0.31 10.87
CA ARG A 61 -6.95 1.17 11.79
C ARG A 61 -6.48 0.93 13.23
N ARG A 62 -5.25 1.34 13.52
CA ARG A 62 -4.91 1.88 14.83
C ARG A 62 -5.23 3.37 14.78
N ASP A 63 -6.52 3.67 14.86
CA ASP A 63 -6.98 4.80 15.66
C ASP A 63 -6.43 4.55 17.08
N GLY A 64 -5.23 5.06 17.34
CA GLY A 64 -4.43 4.68 18.50
C GLY A 64 -3.34 5.70 18.79
N TRP A 65 -3.70 6.98 18.78
CA TRP A 65 -3.12 7.94 19.72
C TRP A 65 -4.07 8.01 20.94
N ASN A 66 -3.85 7.10 21.91
CA ASN A 66 -4.13 7.30 23.34
C ASN A 66 -3.01 6.61 24.12
#